data_AF-A0A7Y5KCN0-F1
#
_entry.id   AF-A0A7Y5KCN0-F1
#
_cell.length_a   1.000
_cell.length_b   1.000
_cell.length_c   1.000
_cell.angle_alpha   90.00
_cell.angle_beta   90.00
_cell.angle_gamma   90.00
#
_symmetry.space_group_name_H-M   'P 1'
#
loop_
_entity.id
_entity.type
_entity.pdbx_description
1 polymer ?
#
loop_
_entity_poly.entity_id
_entity_poly.type
_entity_poly.pdbx_seq_one_letter_code
_entity_poly.pdbx_strand_id
1 'polypeptide(L)'
;MQKRSLLFLMTALVLALALGCGTKALKQESVLDTADNHYSQGMRELDRGNIANALKEFDRAKALDPNYPEAYAGVGLALAYQKNYDKALESVDQALGKNDKSYEARVIKGRILTMRMKEGDDWVKDAVNEFDRAIKLNPNSDKAYFYKAETYKFGYQFGPAAEAYSQVIAKKGEFAGKADAEYATMQKIQRAAPGTKVGMKIALIPEIDRADLSVLLLEELKLEEVYKKKKQPTYDTDFKAPTDPTKMEQPKAEAMAAATDIATHWAKNWIDDIMRLGAMEPFPDHKFYPDEKITRANYAKTMEGILIAATGDQSLATKYIGGQSRFPDLRSDHFSYNAVALMVDRGIMSADKITGAFNPEGKVSGADALLIIRDFQNALRMTF
;
A
#
# COMPACT_ATOMS: atom_id res chain seq x y z
N MET A 1 -8.01 -9.34 -76.76
CA MET A 1 -7.00 -9.13 -75.70
C MET A 1 -7.10 -7.78 -74.96
N GLN A 2 -7.72 -6.73 -75.52
CA GLN A 2 -7.77 -5.40 -74.90
C GLN A 2 -8.60 -5.29 -73.59
N LYS A 3 -9.72 -6.00 -73.43
CA LYS A 3 -10.58 -5.88 -72.23
C LYS A 3 -9.96 -6.44 -70.94
N ARG A 4 -9.08 -7.45 -71.02
CA ARG A 4 -8.39 -8.02 -69.84
C ARG A 4 -7.28 -7.10 -69.34
N SER A 5 -6.58 -6.41 -70.23
CA SER A 5 -5.52 -5.46 -69.86
C SER A 5 -6.08 -4.20 -69.19
N LEU A 6 -7.26 -3.73 -69.63
CA LEU A 6 -7.96 -2.59 -69.01
C LEU A 6 -8.47 -2.91 -67.59
N LEU A 7 -8.93 -4.13 -67.35
CA LEU A 7 -9.40 -4.58 -66.04
C LEU A 7 -8.23 -4.71 -65.04
N PHE A 8 -7.06 -5.19 -65.49
CA PHE A 8 -5.85 -5.24 -64.68
C PHE A 8 -5.27 -3.85 -64.36
N LEU A 9 -5.37 -2.89 -65.29
CA LEU A 9 -4.97 -1.50 -65.05
C LEU A 9 -5.90 -0.78 -64.07
N MET A 10 -7.21 -1.03 -64.15
CA MET A 10 -8.20 -0.52 -63.19
C MET A 10 -8.01 -1.12 -61.79
N THR A 11 -7.74 -2.42 -61.66
CA THR A 11 -7.48 -3.04 -60.35
C THR A 11 -6.15 -2.60 -59.76
N ALA A 12 -5.10 -2.41 -60.57
CA ALA A 12 -3.83 -1.85 -60.12
C ALA A 12 -3.95 -0.39 -59.65
N LEU A 13 -4.80 0.42 -60.31
CA LEU A 13 -5.06 1.81 -59.90
C LEU A 13 -5.88 1.89 -58.60
N VAL A 14 -6.84 0.98 -58.39
CA VAL A 14 -7.60 0.87 -57.14
C VAL A 14 -6.72 0.34 -56.00
N LEU A 15 -5.79 -0.58 -56.27
CA LEU A 15 -4.81 -1.03 -55.28
C LEU A 15 -3.77 0.06 -54.94
N ALA A 16 -3.38 0.89 -55.91
CA ALA A 16 -2.50 2.05 -55.69
C ALA A 16 -3.20 3.19 -54.91
N LEU A 17 -4.50 3.38 -55.11
CA LEU A 17 -5.31 4.33 -54.32
C LEU A 17 -5.59 3.82 -52.89
N ALA A 18 -5.64 2.51 -52.67
CA ALA A 18 -5.79 1.91 -51.34
C ALA A 18 -4.49 1.91 -50.50
N LEU A 19 -3.32 1.97 -51.14
CA LEU A 19 -2.01 2.07 -50.47
C LEU A 19 -1.58 3.52 -50.19
N GLY A 20 -2.35 4.52 -50.64
CA GLY A 20 -2.04 5.95 -50.51
C GLY A 20 -2.66 6.67 -49.31
N CYS A 21 -3.43 5.99 -48.46
CA CYS A 21 -4.13 6.62 -47.33
C CYS A 21 -3.32 6.55 -46.03
N GLY A 22 -2.09 7.05 -46.04
CA GLY A 22 -1.53 7.63 -44.83
C GLY A 22 -2.26 8.94 -44.57
N THR A 23 -2.95 9.08 -43.44
CA THR A 23 -3.57 10.36 -43.04
C THR A 23 -2.51 11.46 -43.15
N LYS A 24 -2.69 12.40 -44.07
CA LYS A 24 -1.74 13.49 -44.28
C LYS A 24 -1.63 14.29 -42.98
N ALA A 25 -0.40 14.49 -42.52
CA ALA A 25 -0.13 15.29 -41.32
C ALA A 25 -0.80 16.67 -41.44
N LEU A 26 -1.41 17.11 -40.34
CA LEU A 26 -2.03 18.41 -40.22
C LEU A 26 -0.97 19.50 -40.36
N LYS A 27 -1.31 20.57 -41.08
CA LYS A 27 -0.39 21.70 -41.24
C LYS A 27 -0.32 22.47 -39.92
N GLN A 28 0.90 22.73 -39.45
CA GLN A 28 1.17 23.56 -38.29
C GLN A 28 0.62 24.98 -38.50
N GLU A 29 -0.04 25.51 -37.47
CA GLU A 29 -0.58 26.88 -37.42
C GLU A 29 0.44 27.89 -36.90
N SER A 30 1.43 27.42 -36.12
CA SER A 30 2.47 28.23 -35.50
C SER A 30 3.74 27.39 -35.30
N VAL A 31 4.88 28.05 -35.08
CA VAL A 31 6.16 27.39 -34.73
C VAL A 31 6.05 26.59 -33.42
N LEU A 32 5.09 26.95 -32.54
CA LEU A 32 4.82 26.25 -31.29
C LEU A 32 3.76 25.14 -31.41
N ASP A 33 3.05 25.06 -32.55
CA ASP A 33 2.04 24.02 -32.84
C ASP A 33 2.75 22.75 -33.32
N THR A 34 3.42 22.09 -32.38
CA THR A 34 4.22 20.88 -32.63
C THR A 34 3.68 19.70 -31.83
N ALA A 35 3.90 18.49 -32.34
CA ALA A 35 3.45 17.27 -31.67
C ALA A 35 4.05 17.12 -30.25
N ASP A 36 5.31 17.50 -30.06
CA ASP A 36 5.96 17.48 -28.74
C ASP A 36 5.33 18.46 -27.74
N ASN A 37 5.03 19.70 -28.18
CA ASN A 37 4.40 20.68 -27.29
C ASN A 37 2.98 20.25 -26.89
N HIS A 38 2.20 19.75 -27.83
CA HIS A 38 0.87 19.21 -27.56
C HIS A 38 0.93 17.96 -26.67
N TYR A 39 1.89 17.06 -26.87
CA TYR A 39 2.12 15.94 -25.95
C TYR A 39 2.44 16.43 -24.53
N SER A 40 3.36 17.38 -24.39
CA SER A 40 3.73 17.97 -23.11
C SER A 40 2.54 18.66 -22.43
N GLN A 41 1.68 19.35 -23.18
CA GLN A 41 0.45 19.93 -22.67
C GLN A 41 -0.55 18.86 -22.24
N GLY A 42 -0.69 17.78 -23.02
CA GLY A 42 -1.53 16.65 -22.67
C GLY A 42 -1.11 15.97 -21.36
N MET A 43 0.20 15.82 -21.14
CA MET A 43 0.74 15.30 -19.87
C MET A 43 0.40 16.23 -18.69
N ARG A 44 0.53 17.55 -18.85
CA ARG A 44 0.12 18.54 -17.83
C ARG A 44 -1.37 18.48 -17.52
N GLU A 45 -2.22 18.27 -18.53
CA GLU A 45 -3.67 18.11 -18.32
C GLU A 45 -3.99 16.79 -17.60
N LEU A 46 -3.25 15.70 -17.84
CA LEU A 46 -3.37 14.48 -17.04
C LEU A 46 -2.98 14.70 -15.58
N ASP A 47 -1.90 15.43 -15.31
CA ASP A 47 -1.47 15.75 -13.94
C ASP A 47 -2.52 16.59 -13.19
N ARG A 48 -3.30 17.39 -13.92
CA ARG A 48 -4.45 18.15 -13.40
C ARG A 48 -5.74 17.33 -13.28
N GLY A 49 -5.74 16.07 -13.75
CA GLY A 49 -6.94 15.21 -13.79
C GLY A 49 -7.90 15.51 -14.95
N ASN A 50 -7.55 16.41 -15.88
CA ASN A 50 -8.37 16.80 -17.00
C ASN A 50 -8.21 15.85 -18.19
N ILE A 51 -8.65 14.60 -18.04
CA ILE A 51 -8.45 13.52 -19.04
C ILE A 51 -9.00 13.91 -20.42
N ALA A 52 -10.15 14.58 -20.47
CA ALA A 52 -10.76 15.00 -21.75
C ALA A 52 -9.90 16.02 -22.51
N ASN A 53 -9.27 16.96 -21.82
CA ASN A 53 -8.35 17.92 -22.46
C ASN A 53 -7.06 17.22 -22.86
N ALA A 54 -6.51 16.35 -22.01
CA ALA A 54 -5.33 15.58 -22.36
C ALA A 54 -5.51 14.79 -23.66
N LEU A 55 -6.65 14.11 -23.84
CA LEU A 55 -6.97 13.39 -25.07
C LEU A 55 -7.00 14.32 -26.30
N LYS A 56 -7.60 15.51 -26.18
CA LYS A 56 -7.60 16.51 -27.28
C LYS A 56 -6.18 16.92 -27.68
N GLU A 57 -5.32 17.15 -26.70
CA GLU A 57 -3.92 17.52 -26.93
C GLU A 57 -3.14 16.37 -27.60
N PHE A 58 -3.31 15.14 -27.12
CA PHE A 58 -2.67 13.98 -27.76
C PHE A 58 -3.19 13.70 -29.17
N ASP A 59 -4.48 13.91 -29.43
CA ASP A 59 -5.05 13.79 -30.78
C ASP A 59 -4.54 14.89 -31.71
N ARG A 60 -4.36 16.12 -31.21
CA ARG A 60 -3.68 17.18 -31.97
C ARG A 60 -2.24 16.80 -32.27
N ALA A 61 -1.50 16.25 -31.31
CA ALA A 61 -0.14 15.77 -31.52
C ALA A 61 -0.06 14.66 -32.59
N LYS A 62 -0.95 13.66 -32.53
CA LYS A 62 -1.08 12.60 -33.56
C LYS A 62 -1.43 13.16 -34.93
N ALA A 63 -2.28 14.19 -35.00
CA ALA A 63 -2.66 14.82 -36.26
C ALA A 63 -1.48 15.57 -36.89
N LEU A 64 -0.70 16.30 -36.08
CA LEU A 64 0.50 17.05 -36.52
C LEU A 64 1.64 16.13 -36.95
N ASP A 65 1.85 15.02 -36.24
CA ASP A 65 2.82 13.99 -36.61
C ASP A 65 2.26 12.58 -36.36
N PRO A 66 1.72 11.92 -37.40
CA PRO A 66 1.21 10.55 -37.31
C PRO A 66 2.27 9.48 -37.00
N ASN A 67 3.56 9.83 -36.95
CA ASN A 67 4.65 8.95 -36.58
C ASN A 67 5.25 9.29 -35.22
N TYR A 68 4.69 10.25 -34.48
CA TYR A 68 5.15 10.62 -33.14
C TYR A 68 4.66 9.64 -32.07
N PRO A 69 5.50 8.72 -31.58
CA PRO A 69 5.06 7.60 -30.73
C PRO A 69 4.53 8.09 -29.37
N GLU A 70 5.09 9.15 -28.81
CA GLU A 70 4.72 9.71 -27.49
C GLU A 70 3.25 10.11 -27.46
N ALA A 71 2.67 10.62 -28.56
CA ALA A 71 1.26 11.00 -28.59
C ALA A 71 0.33 9.79 -28.50
N TYR A 72 0.64 8.68 -29.18
CA TYR A 72 -0.10 7.42 -29.03
C TYR A 72 0.03 6.84 -27.62
N ALA A 73 1.24 6.93 -27.04
CA ALA A 73 1.46 6.50 -25.67
C ALA A 73 0.69 7.37 -24.67
N GLY A 74 0.62 8.69 -24.87
CA GLY A 74 -0.18 9.63 -24.09
C GLY A 74 -1.67 9.28 -24.11
N VAL A 75 -2.23 8.95 -25.28
CA VAL A 75 -3.62 8.43 -25.39
C VAL A 75 -3.78 7.15 -24.57
N GLY A 76 -2.83 6.22 -24.65
CA GLY A 76 -2.84 5.00 -23.86
C GLY A 76 -2.87 5.28 -22.35
N LEU A 77 -2.03 6.19 -21.88
CA LEU A 77 -2.01 6.60 -20.48
C LEU A 77 -3.34 7.22 -20.04
N ALA A 78 -3.92 8.11 -20.85
CA ALA A 78 -5.23 8.72 -20.58
C ALA A 78 -6.35 7.69 -20.46
N LEU A 79 -6.37 6.69 -21.35
CA LEU A 79 -7.32 5.56 -21.30
C LEU A 79 -7.12 4.69 -20.06
N ALA A 80 -5.88 4.49 -19.62
CA ALA A 80 -5.59 3.76 -18.38
C ALA A 80 -6.11 4.50 -17.13
N TYR A 81 -6.03 5.84 -17.09
CA TYR A 81 -6.69 6.63 -16.03
C TYR A 81 -8.21 6.49 -16.04
N GLN A 82 -8.81 6.18 -17.19
CA GLN A 82 -10.23 5.80 -17.31
C GLN A 82 -10.49 4.31 -17.03
N LYS A 83 -9.50 3.56 -16.54
CA LYS A 83 -9.54 2.10 -16.30
C LYS A 83 -9.79 1.26 -17.56
N ASN A 84 -9.61 1.84 -18.76
CA ASN A 84 -9.74 1.13 -20.03
C ASN A 84 -8.40 0.51 -20.45
N TYR A 85 -7.93 -0.45 -19.65
CA TYR A 85 -6.57 -0.98 -19.76
C TYR A 85 -6.28 -1.72 -21.07
N ASP A 86 -7.27 -2.38 -21.68
CA ASP A 86 -7.06 -3.09 -22.95
C ASP A 86 -6.82 -2.11 -24.10
N LYS A 87 -7.68 -1.08 -24.25
CA LYS A 87 -7.46 -0.02 -25.26
C LYS A 87 -6.22 0.82 -24.97
N ALA A 88 -5.88 0.98 -23.68
CA ALA A 88 -4.67 1.65 -23.26
C ALA A 88 -3.42 0.92 -23.78
N LEU A 89 -3.38 -0.40 -23.61
CA LEU A 89 -2.28 -1.24 -24.11
C LEU A 89 -2.24 -1.27 -25.64
N GLU A 90 -3.39 -1.36 -26.32
CA GLU A 90 -3.46 -1.25 -27.80
C GLU A 90 -2.84 0.06 -28.30
N SER A 91 -3.15 1.19 -27.64
CA SER A 91 -2.63 2.50 -28.00
C SER A 91 -1.11 2.60 -27.80
N VAL A 92 -0.57 1.99 -26.74
CA VAL A 92 0.88 1.96 -26.52
C VAL A 92 1.58 0.96 -27.43
N ASP A 93 0.94 -0.13 -27.81
CA ASP A 93 1.46 -1.04 -28.83
C ASP A 93 1.52 -0.36 -30.20
N GLN A 94 0.55 0.50 -30.53
CA GLN A 94 0.65 1.38 -31.70
C GLN A 94 1.84 2.34 -31.59
N ALA A 95 2.05 2.96 -30.43
CA ALA A 95 3.22 3.83 -30.19
C ALA A 95 4.54 3.09 -30.46
N LEU A 96 4.70 1.90 -29.90
CA LEU A 96 5.88 1.06 -30.10
C LEU A 96 5.99 0.51 -31.53
N GLY A 97 4.87 0.39 -32.26
CA GLY A 97 4.87 0.11 -33.69
C GLY A 97 5.36 1.28 -34.55
N LYS A 98 5.23 2.54 -34.07
CA LYS A 98 5.83 3.72 -34.71
C LYS A 98 7.33 3.81 -34.43
N ASN A 99 7.73 3.54 -33.20
CA ASN A 99 9.13 3.49 -32.79
C ASN A 99 9.31 2.53 -31.62
N ASP A 100 9.94 1.38 -31.87
CA ASP A 100 10.16 0.33 -30.87
C ASP A 100 11.17 0.72 -29.77
N LYS A 101 11.92 1.80 -30.00
CA LYS A 101 12.89 2.43 -29.10
C LYS A 101 12.38 3.73 -28.46
N SER A 102 11.07 4.03 -28.50
CA SER A 102 10.54 5.15 -27.71
C SER A 102 10.63 4.84 -26.22
N TYR A 103 11.50 5.56 -25.52
CA TYR A 103 11.68 5.47 -24.07
C TYR A 103 10.36 5.74 -23.34
N GLU A 104 9.63 6.78 -23.76
CA GLU A 104 8.40 7.19 -23.08
C GLU A 104 7.28 6.17 -23.25
N ALA A 105 7.13 5.60 -24.46
CA ALA A 105 6.16 4.54 -24.71
C ALA A 105 6.42 3.31 -23.85
N ARG A 106 7.69 2.93 -23.62
CA ARG A 106 8.07 1.82 -22.72
C ARG A 106 7.70 2.11 -21.27
N VAL A 107 8.03 3.31 -20.77
CA VAL A 107 7.65 3.73 -19.41
C VAL A 107 6.13 3.71 -19.23
N ILE A 108 5.39 4.25 -20.19
CA ILE A 108 3.93 4.27 -20.15
C ILE A 108 3.37 2.85 -20.20
N LYS A 109 3.90 1.95 -21.04
CA LYS A 109 3.46 0.54 -21.06
C LYS A 109 3.61 -0.12 -19.70
N GLY A 110 4.78 0.02 -19.06
CA GLY A 110 5.04 -0.51 -17.72
C GLY A 110 4.08 0.06 -16.67
N ARG A 111 3.77 1.36 -16.75
CA ARG A 111 2.79 2.02 -15.86
C ARG A 111 1.38 1.45 -16.05
N ILE A 112 0.93 1.27 -17.29
CA ILE A 112 -0.40 0.70 -17.58
C ILE A 112 -0.51 -0.74 -17.07
N LEU A 113 0.53 -1.56 -17.28
CA LEU A 113 0.60 -2.92 -16.75
C LEU A 113 0.54 -2.92 -15.21
N THR A 114 1.24 -1.96 -14.56
CA THR A 114 1.19 -1.76 -13.11
C THR A 114 -0.19 -1.32 -12.65
N MET A 115 -0.87 -0.38 -13.31
CA MET A 115 -2.22 0.07 -12.94
C MET A 115 -3.29 -1.01 -13.14
N ARG A 116 -3.11 -1.88 -14.15
CA ARG A 116 -4.02 -2.97 -14.43
C ARG A 116 -4.04 -4.02 -13.32
N MET A 117 -2.89 -4.27 -12.68
CA MET A 117 -2.70 -5.28 -11.60
C MET A 117 -3.52 -6.57 -11.83
N LYS A 118 -3.44 -7.14 -13.03
CA LYS A 118 -4.25 -8.32 -13.37
C LYS A 118 -3.91 -9.46 -12.40
N GLU A 119 -4.92 -10.18 -11.92
CA GLU A 119 -4.70 -11.30 -11.00
C GLU A 119 -3.69 -12.31 -11.57
N GLY A 120 -2.75 -12.72 -10.72
CA GLY A 120 -1.57 -13.54 -11.06
C GLY A 120 -0.26 -12.82 -10.75
N ASP A 121 0.87 -13.54 -10.85
CA ASP A 121 2.20 -12.99 -10.51
C ASP A 121 2.97 -12.44 -11.74
N ASP A 122 2.47 -12.66 -12.95
CA ASP A 122 3.18 -12.30 -14.18
C ASP A 122 3.20 -10.79 -14.46
N TRP A 123 2.22 -10.02 -13.96
CA TRP A 123 2.13 -8.58 -14.26
C TRP A 123 3.32 -7.78 -13.72
N VAL A 124 3.87 -8.17 -12.57
CA VAL A 124 5.05 -7.52 -11.97
C VAL A 124 6.23 -7.69 -12.92
N LYS A 125 6.45 -8.93 -13.39
CA LYS A 125 7.52 -9.26 -14.32
C LYS A 125 7.35 -8.53 -15.65
N ASP A 126 6.14 -8.51 -16.20
CA ASP A 126 5.86 -7.84 -17.48
C ASP A 126 6.07 -6.33 -17.39
N ALA A 127 5.58 -5.68 -16.33
CA ALA A 127 5.80 -4.25 -16.10
C ALA A 127 7.29 -3.93 -15.90
N VAL A 128 7.98 -4.70 -15.05
CA VAL A 128 9.43 -4.59 -14.79
C VAL A 128 10.24 -4.71 -16.08
N ASN A 129 9.89 -5.65 -16.97
CA ASN A 129 10.56 -5.83 -18.25
C ASN A 129 10.47 -4.58 -19.15
N GLU A 130 9.32 -3.90 -19.16
CA GLU A 130 9.17 -2.66 -19.93
C GLU A 130 9.99 -1.51 -19.32
N PHE A 131 10.06 -1.41 -17.98
CA PHE A 131 10.96 -0.46 -17.32
C PHE A 131 12.43 -0.76 -17.58
N ASP A 132 12.84 -2.03 -17.57
CA ASP A 132 14.22 -2.42 -17.89
C ASP A 132 14.59 -2.09 -19.34
N ARG A 133 13.64 -2.24 -20.28
CA ARG A 133 13.81 -1.77 -21.66
C ARG A 133 13.95 -0.24 -21.71
N ALA A 134 13.13 0.50 -20.98
CA ALA A 134 13.25 1.96 -20.89
C ALA A 134 14.60 2.39 -20.27
N ILE A 135 15.05 1.73 -19.20
CA ILE A 135 16.32 1.99 -18.53
C ILE A 135 17.51 1.72 -19.48
N LYS A 136 17.44 0.68 -20.32
CA LYS A 136 18.46 0.43 -21.34
C LYS A 136 18.56 1.57 -22.37
N LEU A 137 17.43 2.20 -22.71
CA LEU A 137 17.37 3.34 -23.64
C LEU A 137 17.86 4.63 -22.97
N ASN A 138 17.52 4.84 -21.70
CA ASN A 138 17.97 5.99 -20.91
C ASN A 138 18.38 5.56 -19.48
N PRO A 139 19.67 5.20 -19.27
CA PRO A 139 20.15 4.72 -17.98
C PRO A 139 20.07 5.75 -16.85
N ASN A 140 20.01 7.04 -17.18
CA ASN A 140 19.99 8.14 -16.22
C ASN A 140 18.58 8.58 -15.84
N SER A 141 17.54 7.95 -16.40
CA SER A 141 16.16 8.27 -16.02
C SER A 141 15.87 7.89 -14.57
N ASP A 142 15.48 8.86 -13.74
CA ASP A 142 14.93 8.60 -12.41
C ASP A 142 13.48 8.11 -12.49
N LYS A 143 12.68 8.64 -13.42
CA LYS A 143 11.29 8.25 -13.69
C LYS A 143 11.11 6.75 -13.94
N ALA A 144 11.94 6.13 -14.79
CA ALA A 144 11.80 4.71 -15.11
C ALA A 144 12.11 3.81 -13.90
N TYR A 145 13.11 4.18 -13.09
CA TYR A 145 13.42 3.46 -11.84
C TYR A 145 12.34 3.68 -10.80
N PHE A 146 11.76 4.88 -10.72
CA PHE A 146 10.68 5.19 -9.78
C PHE A 146 9.45 4.32 -10.05
N TYR A 147 8.99 4.27 -11.30
CA TYR A 147 7.84 3.42 -11.62
C TYR A 147 8.17 1.92 -11.52
N LYS A 148 9.41 1.50 -11.79
CA LYS A 148 9.87 0.13 -11.49
C LYS A 148 9.76 -0.19 -9.99
N ALA A 149 10.13 0.75 -9.12
CA ALA A 149 10.02 0.61 -7.67
C ALA A 149 8.55 0.52 -7.23
N GLU A 150 7.67 1.37 -7.78
CA GLU A 150 6.22 1.31 -7.54
C GLU A 150 5.64 -0.06 -7.95
N THR A 151 6.07 -0.62 -9.09
CA THR A 151 5.64 -1.97 -9.51
C THR A 151 6.02 -3.03 -8.48
N TYR A 152 7.25 -3.00 -7.97
CA TYR A 152 7.66 -3.93 -6.92
C TYR A 152 6.87 -3.72 -5.62
N LYS A 153 6.63 -2.47 -5.22
CA LYS A 153 5.83 -2.11 -4.03
C LYS A 153 4.42 -2.68 -4.12
N PHE A 154 3.72 -2.45 -5.23
CA PHE A 154 2.36 -2.98 -5.44
C PHE A 154 2.33 -4.50 -5.69
N GLY A 155 3.46 -5.07 -6.14
CA GLY A 155 3.70 -6.51 -6.18
C GLY A 155 4.09 -7.13 -4.83
N TYR A 156 4.12 -6.33 -3.75
CA TYR A 156 4.57 -6.71 -2.40
C TYR A 156 6.00 -7.26 -2.35
N GLN A 157 6.84 -6.93 -3.33
CA GLN A 157 8.26 -7.24 -3.37
C GLN A 157 9.07 -6.10 -2.75
N PHE A 158 8.93 -5.92 -1.43
CA PHE A 158 9.45 -4.73 -0.72
C PHE A 158 10.98 -4.59 -0.75
N GLY A 159 11.73 -5.69 -0.79
CA GLY A 159 13.19 -5.67 -0.95
C GLY A 159 13.61 -5.05 -2.30
N PRO A 160 13.19 -5.66 -3.43
CA PRO A 160 13.40 -5.08 -4.76
C PRO A 160 12.86 -3.65 -4.91
N ALA A 161 11.73 -3.33 -4.27
CA ALA A 161 11.20 -1.97 -4.24
C ALA A 161 12.18 -0.98 -3.56
N ALA A 162 12.68 -1.32 -2.37
CA ALA A 162 13.65 -0.49 -1.64
C ALA A 162 14.94 -0.27 -2.46
N GLU A 163 15.47 -1.33 -3.08
CA GLU A 163 16.65 -1.22 -3.94
C GLU A 163 16.40 -0.28 -5.13
N ALA A 164 15.24 -0.41 -5.78
CA ALA A 164 14.87 0.44 -6.91
C ALA A 164 14.66 1.90 -6.48
N TYR A 165 14.01 2.20 -5.35
CA TYR A 165 13.90 3.56 -4.82
C TYR A 165 15.27 4.16 -4.48
N SER A 166 16.20 3.37 -3.92
CA SER A 166 17.56 3.82 -3.65
C SER A 166 18.27 4.30 -4.93
N GLN A 167 18.06 3.60 -6.06
CA GLN A 167 18.57 4.03 -7.37
C GLN A 167 17.95 5.35 -7.84
N VAL A 168 16.68 5.61 -7.54
CA VAL A 168 16.02 6.90 -7.85
C VAL A 168 16.66 8.04 -7.05
N ILE A 169 16.85 7.82 -5.74
CA ILE A 169 17.48 8.80 -4.84
C ILE A 169 18.89 9.14 -5.32
N ALA A 170 19.67 8.14 -5.73
CA ALA A 170 21.04 8.32 -6.22
C ALA A 170 21.13 9.21 -7.49
N LYS A 171 20.08 9.22 -8.31
CA LYS A 171 20.03 10.04 -9.54
C LYS A 171 19.72 11.52 -9.28
N LYS A 172 19.21 11.87 -8.09
CA LYS A 172 18.92 13.25 -7.69
C LYS A 172 18.01 14.01 -8.66
N GLY A 173 17.08 13.30 -9.30
CA GLY A 173 16.09 13.87 -10.21
C GLY A 173 14.79 14.30 -9.53
N GLU A 174 13.77 14.58 -10.34
CA GLU A 174 12.43 14.99 -9.90
C GLU A 174 11.79 14.01 -8.90
N PHE A 175 12.02 12.71 -9.07
CA PHE A 175 11.40 11.67 -8.24
C PHE A 175 12.15 11.39 -6.94
N ALA A 176 13.34 11.97 -6.71
CA ALA A 176 14.19 11.63 -5.58
C ALA A 176 13.51 11.87 -4.22
N GLY A 177 12.80 12.99 -4.05
CA GLY A 177 12.10 13.30 -2.79
C GLY A 177 10.95 12.33 -2.48
N LYS A 178 10.19 11.92 -3.50
CA LYS A 178 9.13 10.91 -3.35
C LYS A 178 9.74 9.54 -3.03
N ALA A 179 10.82 9.18 -3.73
CA ALA A 179 11.51 7.92 -3.53
C ALA A 179 12.14 7.78 -2.14
N ASP A 180 12.61 8.87 -1.53
CA ASP A 180 13.18 8.84 -0.17
C ASP A 180 12.14 8.43 0.89
N ALA A 181 10.95 9.02 0.84
CA ALA A 181 9.85 8.67 1.74
C ALA A 181 9.39 7.22 1.55
N GLU A 182 9.29 6.77 0.29
CA GLU A 182 8.92 5.40 -0.04
C GLU A 182 10.01 4.39 0.36
N TYR A 183 11.28 4.72 0.15
CA TYR A 183 12.42 3.91 0.57
C TYR A 183 12.41 3.65 2.08
N ALA A 184 12.22 4.69 2.89
CA ALA A 184 12.11 4.56 4.34
C ALA A 184 10.95 3.64 4.74
N THR A 185 9.81 3.74 4.04
CA THR A 185 8.64 2.89 4.27
C THR A 185 8.93 1.43 3.89
N MET A 186 9.55 1.17 2.75
CA MET A 186 9.91 -0.19 2.32
C MET A 186 10.90 -0.84 3.30
N GLN A 187 11.89 -0.08 3.81
CA GLN A 187 12.81 -0.59 4.84
C GLN A 187 12.10 -0.97 6.13
N LYS A 188 11.10 -0.18 6.58
CA LYS A 188 10.29 -0.52 7.75
C LYS A 188 9.56 -1.83 7.54
N ILE A 189 8.89 -1.98 6.39
CA ILE A 189 8.13 -3.20 6.06
C ILE A 189 9.05 -4.42 5.96
N GLN A 190 10.22 -4.26 5.33
CA GLN A 190 11.20 -5.34 5.21
C GLN A 190 11.69 -5.83 6.58
N ARG A 191 11.93 -4.92 7.53
CA ARG A 191 12.31 -5.27 8.91
C ARG A 191 11.16 -5.97 9.66
N ALA A 192 9.93 -5.50 9.46
CA ALA A 192 8.76 -6.12 10.07
C ALA A 192 8.50 -7.53 9.52
N ALA A 193 8.84 -7.76 8.24
CA ALA A 193 8.72 -9.05 7.55
C ALA A 193 7.31 -9.67 7.66
N PRO A 194 6.26 -8.97 7.19
CA PRO A 194 4.89 -9.49 7.23
C PRO A 194 4.79 -10.85 6.52
N GLY A 195 4.12 -11.80 7.15
CA GLY A 195 3.99 -13.18 6.67
C GLY A 195 2.79 -13.40 5.75
N THR A 196 1.80 -12.50 5.77
CA THR A 196 0.55 -12.68 5.03
C THR A 196 0.33 -11.60 3.97
N LYS A 197 -0.40 -11.95 2.89
CA LYS A 197 -0.77 -10.97 1.85
C LYS A 197 -1.65 -9.84 2.38
N VAL A 198 -2.48 -10.12 3.40
CA VAL A 198 -3.31 -9.08 4.04
C VAL A 198 -2.46 -8.14 4.90
N GLY A 199 -1.49 -8.68 5.65
CA GLY A 199 -0.49 -7.86 6.36
C GLY A 199 0.32 -6.98 5.41
N MET A 200 0.75 -7.53 4.26
CA MET A 200 1.45 -6.76 3.22
C MET A 200 0.58 -5.64 2.61
N LYS A 201 -0.73 -5.84 2.48
CA LYS A 201 -1.68 -4.79 2.06
C LYS A 201 -1.79 -3.69 3.09
N ILE A 202 -2.03 -4.07 4.35
CA ILE A 202 -2.19 -3.13 5.46
C ILE A 202 -0.88 -2.35 5.67
N ALA A 203 0.28 -2.97 5.46
CA ALA A 203 1.59 -2.33 5.54
C ALA A 203 1.71 -1.03 4.73
N LEU A 204 0.97 -0.93 3.62
CA LEU A 204 0.96 0.22 2.71
C LEU A 204 -0.08 1.29 3.09
N ILE A 205 -0.87 1.08 4.15
CA ILE A 205 -1.88 2.03 4.65
C ILE A 205 -1.18 3.12 5.49
N PRO A 206 -1.32 4.41 5.15
CA PRO A 206 -0.68 5.51 5.90
C PRO A 206 -1.21 5.66 7.33
N GLU A 207 -2.49 5.35 7.55
CA GLU A 207 -3.17 5.50 8.83
C GLU A 207 -4.21 4.39 9.00
N ILE A 208 -3.87 3.42 9.85
CA ILE A 208 -4.71 2.25 10.10
C ILE A 208 -5.86 2.59 11.04
N ASP A 209 -6.93 1.81 10.95
CA ASP A 209 -8.06 1.85 11.87
C ASP A 209 -8.11 0.62 12.79
N ARG A 210 -9.16 0.57 13.62
CA ARG A 210 -9.39 -0.51 14.58
C ARG A 210 -9.59 -1.85 13.88
N ALA A 211 -10.22 -1.87 12.71
CA ALA A 211 -10.39 -3.09 11.92
C ALA A 211 -9.05 -3.61 11.37
N ASP A 212 -8.24 -2.72 10.77
CA ASP A 212 -6.89 -3.05 10.31
C ASP A 212 -6.02 -3.63 11.44
N LEU A 213 -6.04 -3.00 12.62
CA LEU A 213 -5.32 -3.49 13.79
C LEU A 213 -5.80 -4.88 14.22
N SER A 214 -7.11 -5.12 14.22
CA SER A 214 -7.69 -6.43 14.57
C SER A 214 -7.16 -7.53 13.64
N VAL A 215 -7.10 -7.25 12.33
CA VAL A 215 -6.53 -8.15 11.34
C VAL A 215 -5.06 -8.40 11.60
N LEU A 216 -4.26 -7.35 11.82
CA LEU A 216 -2.82 -7.49 12.08
C LEU A 216 -2.53 -8.31 13.35
N LEU A 217 -3.28 -8.12 14.43
CA LEU A 217 -3.08 -8.86 15.67
C LEU A 217 -3.40 -10.36 15.52
N LEU A 218 -4.41 -10.70 14.71
CA LEU A 218 -4.75 -12.11 14.46
C LEU A 218 -3.81 -12.75 13.44
N GLU A 219 -3.54 -12.07 12.33
CA GLU A 219 -2.83 -12.64 11.18
C GLU A 219 -1.31 -12.55 11.27
N GLU A 220 -0.77 -11.51 11.91
CA GLU A 220 0.69 -11.28 11.96
C GLU A 220 1.24 -11.53 13.37
N LEU A 221 0.57 -11.04 14.42
CA LEU A 221 0.96 -11.33 15.80
C LEU A 221 0.62 -12.79 16.20
N LYS A 222 -0.31 -13.44 15.50
CA LYS A 222 -0.83 -14.78 15.83
C LYS A 222 -1.38 -14.84 17.25
N LEU A 223 -2.25 -13.88 17.60
CA LEU A 223 -2.74 -13.67 18.96
C LEU A 223 -3.31 -14.93 19.63
N GLU A 224 -4.02 -15.79 18.90
CA GLU A 224 -4.51 -17.05 19.47
C GLU A 224 -3.38 -17.92 20.04
N GLU A 225 -2.24 -17.97 19.36
CA GLU A 225 -1.08 -18.76 19.78
C GLU A 225 -0.36 -18.10 20.95
N VAL A 226 -0.29 -16.77 20.96
CA VAL A 226 0.20 -15.97 22.09
C VAL A 226 -0.55 -16.37 23.37
N TYR A 227 -1.88 -16.47 23.30
CA TYR A 227 -2.70 -16.84 24.46
C TYR A 227 -2.71 -18.34 24.77
N LYS A 228 -2.54 -19.22 23.77
CA LYS A 228 -2.47 -20.68 24.00
C LYS A 228 -1.23 -21.10 24.79
N LYS A 229 -0.07 -20.44 24.63
CA LYS A 229 1.16 -20.72 25.40
C LYS A 229 1.00 -20.57 26.92
N LYS A 230 -0.10 -19.95 27.39
CA LYS A 230 -0.51 -19.87 28.81
C LYS A 230 -1.05 -21.18 29.40
N LYS A 231 -1.63 -22.07 28.59
CA LYS A 231 -2.26 -23.31 29.11
C LYS A 231 -1.24 -24.44 29.32
N GLN A 232 -0.12 -24.18 30.00
CA GLN A 232 0.58 -25.30 30.65
C GLN A 232 -0.19 -25.64 31.94
N PRO A 233 -0.56 -26.92 32.16
CA PRO A 233 -1.42 -27.29 33.28
C PRO A 233 -0.68 -27.05 34.59
N THR A 234 -1.11 -26.05 35.36
CA THR A 234 -0.86 -26.02 36.79
C THR A 234 -1.70 -27.13 37.40
N TYR A 235 -1.04 -28.22 37.82
CA TYR A 235 -1.69 -29.26 38.60
C TYR A 235 -2.14 -28.65 39.93
N ASP A 236 -3.44 -28.67 40.16
CA ASP A 236 -4.05 -28.27 41.42
C ASP A 236 -3.70 -29.32 42.47
N THR A 237 -2.61 -29.09 43.23
CA THR A 237 -2.17 -29.95 44.33
C THR A 237 -2.84 -29.60 45.66
N ASP A 238 -3.76 -28.63 45.66
CA ASP A 238 -4.38 -28.13 46.87
C ASP A 238 -5.59 -28.97 47.28
N PHE A 239 -5.69 -29.24 48.58
CA PHE A 239 -6.82 -29.93 49.18
C PHE A 239 -8.10 -29.10 49.02
N LYS A 240 -9.11 -29.64 48.33
CA LYS A 240 -10.43 -29.02 48.19
C LYS A 240 -11.31 -29.39 49.37
N ALA A 241 -11.49 -28.47 50.31
CA ALA A 241 -12.49 -28.61 51.37
C ALA A 241 -13.92 -28.59 50.79
N PRO A 242 -14.90 -29.27 51.43
CA PRO A 242 -16.31 -29.23 51.02
C PRO A 242 -16.85 -27.79 50.96
N THR A 243 -17.68 -27.51 49.96
CA THR A 243 -18.14 -26.17 49.60
C THR A 243 -18.90 -25.48 50.75
N ASP A 244 -18.40 -24.30 51.16
CA ASP A 244 -19.06 -23.40 52.10
C ASP A 244 -20.24 -22.69 51.41
N PRO A 245 -21.49 -22.87 51.87
CA PRO A 245 -22.68 -22.28 51.25
C PRO A 245 -22.78 -20.76 51.37
N THR A 246 -21.83 -20.09 52.05
CA THR A 246 -21.76 -18.62 52.15
C THR A 246 -20.82 -17.96 51.15
N LYS A 247 -20.11 -18.73 50.31
CA LYS A 247 -19.29 -18.15 49.24
C LYS A 247 -20.19 -17.63 48.10
N MET A 248 -20.17 -16.32 47.87
CA MET A 248 -20.74 -15.72 46.67
C MET A 248 -20.15 -16.41 45.44
N GLU A 249 -21.01 -16.94 44.56
CA GLU A 249 -20.60 -17.45 43.26
C GLU A 249 -19.86 -16.34 42.51
N GLN A 250 -18.68 -16.68 41.96
CA GLN A 250 -18.00 -15.78 41.04
C GLN A 250 -18.97 -15.44 39.90
N PRO A 251 -19.06 -14.17 39.48
CA PRO A 251 -19.91 -13.80 38.37
C PRO A 251 -19.55 -14.70 37.19
N LYS A 252 -20.53 -15.43 36.64
CA LYS A 252 -20.37 -16.07 35.33
C LYS A 252 -19.89 -14.98 34.39
N ALA A 253 -18.79 -15.20 33.69
CA ALA A 253 -18.31 -14.30 32.66
C ALA A 253 -19.50 -13.97 31.76
N GLU A 254 -19.99 -12.73 31.83
CA GLU A 254 -21.09 -12.28 31.00
C GLU A 254 -20.67 -12.49 29.56
N ALA A 255 -21.55 -13.13 28.77
CA ALA A 255 -21.30 -13.28 27.34
C ALA A 255 -21.07 -11.88 26.78
N MET A 256 -19.84 -11.62 26.36
CA MET A 256 -19.42 -10.31 25.90
C MET A 256 -20.39 -9.83 24.81
N ALA A 257 -20.98 -8.66 25.02
CA ALA A 257 -22.00 -8.12 24.14
C ALA A 257 -21.43 -7.97 22.71
N ALA A 258 -22.13 -8.52 21.72
CA ALA A 258 -21.73 -8.40 20.33
C ALA A 258 -21.75 -6.92 19.90
N ALA A 259 -20.72 -6.49 19.15
CA ALA A 259 -20.69 -5.14 18.60
C ALA A 259 -21.83 -4.91 17.61
N THR A 260 -22.51 -3.77 17.74
CA THR A 260 -23.76 -3.47 17.02
C THR A 260 -23.55 -2.90 15.62
N ASP A 261 -22.34 -2.45 15.29
CA ASP A 261 -22.00 -1.69 14.07
C ASP A 261 -21.14 -2.46 13.05
N ILE A 262 -20.85 -3.75 13.30
CA ILE A 262 -19.93 -4.54 12.46
C ILE A 262 -20.62 -5.53 11.50
N ALA A 263 -21.95 -5.62 11.53
CA ALA A 263 -22.70 -6.69 10.86
C ALA A 263 -22.42 -6.82 9.35
N THR A 264 -22.21 -5.70 8.65
CA THR A 264 -21.89 -5.65 7.22
C THR A 264 -20.44 -5.27 6.94
N HIS A 265 -19.62 -5.11 7.99
CA HIS A 265 -18.24 -4.67 7.85
C HIS A 265 -17.36 -5.79 7.29
N TRP A 266 -16.46 -5.46 6.37
CA TRP A 266 -15.59 -6.45 5.70
C TRP A 266 -14.73 -7.24 6.70
N ALA A 267 -14.36 -6.60 7.81
CA ALA A 267 -13.52 -7.20 8.85
C ALA A 267 -14.29 -7.91 9.96
N LYS A 268 -15.62 -8.10 9.83
CA LYS A 268 -16.50 -8.59 10.91
C LYS A 268 -15.93 -9.80 11.65
N ASN A 269 -15.50 -10.84 10.93
CA ASN A 269 -15.04 -12.07 11.57
C ASN A 269 -13.76 -11.86 12.39
N TRP A 270 -12.80 -11.08 11.88
CA TRP A 270 -11.61 -10.71 12.65
C TRP A 270 -11.96 -9.87 13.88
N ILE A 271 -12.96 -8.99 13.78
CA ILE A 271 -13.42 -8.20 14.91
C ILE A 271 -14.11 -9.10 15.96
N ASP A 272 -14.98 -10.01 15.54
CA ASP A 272 -15.59 -10.99 16.46
C ASP A 272 -14.52 -11.82 17.19
N ASP A 273 -13.47 -12.23 16.49
CA ASP A 273 -12.37 -13.01 17.06
C ASP A 273 -11.49 -12.20 18.03
N ILE A 274 -11.13 -10.95 17.69
CA ILE A 274 -10.31 -10.12 18.58
C ILE A 274 -11.06 -9.79 19.87
N MET A 275 -12.37 -9.57 19.77
CA MET A 275 -13.22 -9.35 20.92
C MET A 275 -13.35 -10.63 21.74
N ARG A 276 -13.59 -11.79 21.10
CA ARG A 276 -13.68 -13.09 21.79
C ARG A 276 -12.40 -13.43 22.58
N LEU A 277 -11.25 -13.00 22.08
CA LEU A 277 -9.96 -13.14 22.76
C LEU A 277 -9.74 -12.10 23.87
N GLY A 278 -10.57 -11.05 23.94
CA GLY A 278 -10.47 -9.98 24.93
C GLY A 278 -9.29 -9.02 24.69
N ALA A 279 -8.77 -8.95 23.45
CA ALA A 279 -7.66 -8.04 23.14
C ALA A 279 -8.14 -6.64 22.73
N MET A 280 -9.35 -6.53 22.19
CA MET A 280 -10.02 -5.26 21.94
C MET A 280 -11.49 -5.40 22.29
N GLU A 281 -12.07 -4.38 22.91
CA GLU A 281 -13.46 -4.40 23.38
C GLU A 281 -14.29 -3.33 22.65
N PRO A 282 -15.61 -3.53 22.54
CA PRO A 282 -16.52 -2.46 22.14
C PRO A 282 -16.56 -1.38 23.23
N PHE A 283 -16.94 -0.18 22.83
CA PHE A 283 -17.15 0.94 23.73
C PHE A 283 -18.43 0.73 24.56
N PRO A 284 -18.64 1.53 25.63
CA PRO A 284 -19.83 1.41 26.50
C PRO A 284 -21.18 1.54 25.77
N ASP A 285 -21.20 2.06 24.55
CA ASP A 285 -22.39 2.15 23.69
C ASP A 285 -22.61 0.91 22.81
N HIS A 286 -21.88 -0.19 23.08
CA HIS A 286 -21.89 -1.45 22.34
C HIS A 286 -21.46 -1.33 20.87
N LYS A 287 -20.69 -0.31 20.52
CA LYS A 287 -20.09 -0.17 19.18
C LYS A 287 -18.60 -0.45 19.20
N PHE A 288 -18.10 -1.01 18.12
CA PHE A 288 -16.66 -1.27 17.96
C PHE A 288 -15.94 -0.14 17.23
N TYR A 289 -16.63 0.65 16.40
CA TYR A 289 -16.06 1.70 15.56
C TYR A 289 -14.90 1.21 14.67
N PRO A 290 -15.15 0.24 13.76
CA PRO A 290 -14.09 -0.39 12.98
C PRO A 290 -13.24 0.58 12.15
N ASP A 291 -13.82 1.66 11.64
CA ASP A 291 -13.16 2.67 10.81
C ASP A 291 -12.47 3.79 11.62
N GLU A 292 -12.58 3.77 12.95
CA GLU A 292 -11.93 4.76 13.82
C GLU A 292 -10.41 4.58 13.79
N LYS A 293 -9.70 5.68 13.56
CA LYS A 293 -8.24 5.66 13.41
C LYS A 293 -7.54 5.36 14.73
N ILE A 294 -6.52 4.51 14.66
CA ILE A 294 -5.74 4.13 15.83
C ILE A 294 -4.65 5.16 16.08
N THR A 295 -4.71 5.78 17.26
CA THR A 295 -3.60 6.59 17.77
C THR A 295 -2.50 5.69 18.36
N ARG A 296 -1.29 6.24 18.51
CA ARG A 296 -0.18 5.57 19.19
C ARG A 296 -0.51 5.23 20.65
N ALA A 297 -1.26 6.07 21.35
CA ALA A 297 -1.73 5.79 22.70
C ALA A 297 -2.70 4.61 22.77
N ASN A 298 -3.67 4.54 21.84
CA ASN A 298 -4.60 3.42 21.75
C ASN A 298 -3.87 2.12 21.41
N TYR A 299 -2.93 2.16 20.47
CA TYR A 299 -2.09 1.01 20.13
C TYR A 299 -1.32 0.51 21.36
N ALA A 300 -0.66 1.41 22.10
CA ALA A 300 0.09 1.07 23.30
C ALA A 300 -0.80 0.37 24.35
N LYS A 301 -2.03 0.87 24.56
CA LYS A 301 -3.00 0.26 25.47
C LYS A 301 -3.41 -1.14 25.04
N THR A 302 -3.65 -1.36 23.76
CA THR A 302 -3.94 -2.70 23.22
C THR A 302 -2.77 -3.65 23.48
N MET A 303 -1.54 -3.23 23.18
CA MET A 303 -0.35 -4.08 23.38
C MET A 303 -0.05 -4.34 24.86
N GLU A 304 -0.32 -3.40 25.76
CA GLU A 304 -0.26 -3.61 27.21
C GLU A 304 -1.24 -4.71 27.64
N GLY A 305 -2.51 -4.63 27.20
CA GLY A 305 -3.52 -5.65 27.50
C GLY A 305 -3.10 -7.04 27.04
N ILE A 306 -2.60 -7.14 25.80
CA ILE A 306 -2.08 -8.38 25.24
C ILE A 306 -0.87 -8.87 26.05
N LEU A 307 0.05 -7.99 26.45
CA LEU A 307 1.22 -8.35 27.24
C LEU A 307 0.83 -8.91 28.61
N ILE A 308 -0.10 -8.26 29.32
CA ILE A 308 -0.61 -8.73 30.61
C ILE A 308 -1.29 -10.09 30.43
N ALA A 309 -2.14 -10.24 29.42
CA ALA A 309 -2.85 -11.48 29.15
C ALA A 309 -1.89 -12.63 28.81
N ALA A 310 -0.86 -12.35 28.01
CA ALA A 310 0.16 -13.32 27.58
C ALA A 310 1.11 -13.74 28.72
N THR A 311 1.51 -12.81 29.58
CA THR A 311 2.45 -13.08 30.68
C THR A 311 1.76 -13.53 31.97
N GLY A 312 0.48 -13.18 32.15
CA GLY A 312 -0.25 -13.36 33.41
C GLY A 312 0.14 -12.38 34.51
N ASP A 313 1.07 -11.46 34.24
CA ASP A 313 1.60 -10.53 35.23
C ASP A 313 0.71 -9.29 35.36
N GLN A 314 -0.20 -9.35 36.32
CA GLN A 314 -1.12 -8.24 36.65
C GLN A 314 -0.39 -7.00 37.20
N SER A 315 0.84 -7.13 37.69
CA SER A 315 1.60 -5.98 38.20
C SER A 315 1.95 -4.99 37.09
N LEU A 316 1.97 -5.44 35.84
CA LEU A 316 2.26 -4.59 34.69
C LEU A 316 1.18 -3.53 34.46
N ALA A 317 -0.07 -3.77 34.86
CA ALA A 317 -1.19 -2.84 34.72
C ALA A 317 -1.00 -1.53 35.52
N THR A 318 -0.14 -1.55 36.54
CA THR A 318 0.09 -0.41 37.43
C THR A 318 1.56 -0.03 37.61
N LYS A 319 2.49 -0.69 36.88
CA LYS A 319 3.95 -0.58 37.04
C LYS A 319 4.48 0.87 37.11
N TYR A 320 3.88 1.79 36.36
CA TYR A 320 4.32 3.18 36.25
C TYR A 320 3.34 4.19 36.85
N ILE A 321 2.21 3.74 37.41
CA ILE A 321 1.22 4.64 38.03
C ILE A 321 1.83 5.32 39.26
N GLY A 322 1.58 6.63 39.40
CA GLY A 322 2.09 7.44 40.52
C GLY A 322 3.54 7.93 40.35
N GLY A 323 4.24 7.53 39.29
CA GLY A 323 5.57 8.06 38.95
C GLY A 323 5.53 9.44 38.29
N GLN A 324 6.70 10.08 38.20
CA GLN A 324 6.88 11.25 37.35
C GLN A 324 6.86 10.84 35.87
N SER A 325 6.34 11.70 35.00
CA SER A 325 6.34 11.43 33.57
C SER A 325 7.75 11.36 32.99
N ARG A 326 7.96 10.39 32.11
CA ARG A 326 9.19 10.21 31.32
C ARG A 326 9.14 10.89 29.95
N PHE A 327 8.00 11.45 29.58
CA PHE A 327 7.76 12.05 28.27
C PHE A 327 7.30 13.51 28.42
N PRO A 328 7.83 14.45 27.62
CA PRO A 328 7.48 15.86 27.73
C PRO A 328 6.03 16.16 27.32
N ASP A 329 5.42 15.30 26.51
CA ASP A 329 4.11 15.47 25.88
C ASP A 329 3.03 14.52 26.42
N LEU A 330 3.34 13.71 27.43
CA LEU A 330 2.41 12.77 28.03
C LEU A 330 2.48 12.89 29.56
N ARG A 331 1.39 13.30 30.19
CA ARG A 331 1.33 13.43 31.66
C ARG A 331 1.20 12.06 32.32
N SER A 332 1.68 11.93 33.56
CA SER A 332 1.63 10.66 34.30
C SER A 332 0.22 10.22 34.72
N ASP A 333 -0.74 11.13 34.70
CA ASP A 333 -2.17 10.88 34.97
C ASP A 333 -2.99 10.55 33.71
N HIS A 334 -2.37 10.57 32.53
CA HIS A 334 -3.03 10.22 31.28
C HIS A 334 -3.40 8.73 31.24
N PHE A 335 -4.57 8.39 30.68
CA PHE A 335 -5.09 7.00 30.67
C PHE A 335 -4.13 5.98 30.03
N SER A 336 -3.30 6.43 29.08
CA SER A 336 -2.34 5.61 28.36
C SER A 336 -0.93 5.65 28.94
N TYR A 337 -0.65 6.46 29.96
CA TYR A 337 0.72 6.68 30.44
C TYR A 337 1.42 5.37 30.85
N ASN A 338 0.74 4.52 31.64
CA ASN A 338 1.31 3.25 32.07
C ASN A 338 1.69 2.36 30.88
N ALA A 339 0.78 2.23 29.91
CA ALA A 339 1.00 1.43 28.72
C ALA A 339 2.11 1.97 27.84
N VAL A 340 2.14 3.29 27.60
CA VAL A 340 3.20 3.94 26.84
C VAL A 340 4.55 3.74 27.50
N ALA A 341 4.66 4.00 28.80
CA ALA A 341 5.88 3.79 29.56
C ALA A 341 6.34 2.33 29.51
N LEU A 342 5.42 1.37 29.60
CA LEU A 342 5.70 -0.05 29.52
C LEU A 342 6.16 -0.50 28.14
N MET A 343 5.48 -0.07 27.08
CA MET A 343 5.84 -0.42 25.70
C MET A 343 7.19 0.18 25.31
N VAL A 344 7.48 1.42 25.75
CA VAL A 344 8.78 2.05 25.51
C VAL A 344 9.91 1.40 26.32
N ASP A 345 9.67 1.10 27.61
CA ASP A 345 10.65 0.42 28.48
C ASP A 345 11.03 -0.97 27.96
N ARG A 346 10.09 -1.68 27.32
CA ARG A 346 10.34 -2.98 26.69
C ARG A 346 10.87 -2.90 25.26
N GLY A 347 11.06 -1.69 24.71
CA GLY A 347 11.53 -1.50 23.34
C GLY A 347 10.53 -1.91 22.26
N ILE A 348 9.25 -2.04 22.61
CA ILE A 348 8.15 -2.43 21.70
C ILE A 348 7.65 -1.21 20.91
N MET A 349 7.64 -0.05 21.55
CA MET A 349 7.37 1.25 20.92
C MET A 349 8.51 2.21 21.24
N SER A 350 8.63 3.29 20.46
CA SER A 350 9.70 4.28 20.66
C SER A 350 9.15 5.69 20.73
N ALA A 351 9.71 6.50 21.64
CA ALA A 351 9.57 7.95 21.61
C ALA A 351 10.56 8.55 20.60
N ASP A 352 10.30 9.78 20.18
CA ASP A 352 11.22 10.52 19.33
C ASP A 352 12.58 10.68 20.03
N LYS A 353 13.66 10.34 19.32
CA LYS A 353 15.00 10.26 19.91
C LYS A 353 15.60 11.62 20.24
N ILE A 354 15.09 12.71 19.64
CA ILE A 354 15.63 14.05 19.80
C ILE A 354 14.87 14.80 20.89
N THR A 355 13.55 14.80 20.80
CA THR A 355 12.65 15.54 21.70
C THR A 355 12.25 14.74 22.93
N GLY A 356 12.34 13.41 22.88
CA GLY A 356 11.81 12.52 23.92
C GLY A 356 10.28 12.40 23.91
N ALA A 357 9.59 13.08 22.98
CA ALA A 357 8.14 13.07 22.87
C ALA A 357 7.62 11.72 22.36
N PHE A 358 6.54 11.21 22.96
CA PHE A 358 5.93 9.97 22.50
C PHE A 358 4.94 10.15 21.35
N ASN A 359 4.31 11.33 21.27
CA ASN A 359 3.21 11.71 20.40
C ASN A 359 1.99 10.78 20.55
N PRO A 360 1.24 10.85 21.67
CA PRO A 360 0.14 9.92 21.97
C PRO A 360 -0.98 9.94 20.93
N GLU A 361 -1.33 11.12 20.42
CA GLU A 361 -2.35 11.33 19.37
C GLU A 361 -1.81 11.07 17.96
N GLY A 362 -0.54 10.69 17.85
CA GLY A 362 0.10 10.42 16.57
C GLY A 362 -0.55 9.23 15.86
N LYS A 363 -0.60 9.32 14.53
CA LYS A 363 -1.13 8.28 13.65
C LYS A 363 -0.21 7.06 13.65
N VAL A 364 -0.80 5.89 13.46
CA VAL A 364 -0.06 4.64 13.24
C VAL A 364 -0.22 4.21 11.78
N SER A 365 0.89 4.13 11.05
CA SER A 365 0.91 3.53 9.71
C SER A 365 0.93 2.00 9.81
N GLY A 366 0.50 1.31 8.76
CA GLY A 366 0.57 -0.16 8.76
C GLY A 366 2.00 -0.69 8.87
N ALA A 367 2.97 0.01 8.28
CA ALA A 367 4.39 -0.31 8.42
C ALA A 367 4.87 -0.18 9.88
N ASP A 368 4.43 0.87 10.60
CA ASP A 368 4.77 1.04 12.01
C ASP A 368 4.05 0.00 12.89
N ALA A 369 2.78 -0.31 12.61
CA ALA A 369 2.03 -1.35 13.30
C ALA A 369 2.71 -2.72 13.21
N LEU A 370 3.15 -3.12 12.02
CA LEU A 370 3.86 -4.37 11.81
C LEU A 370 5.22 -4.39 12.53
N LEU A 371 5.94 -3.27 12.57
CA LEU A 371 7.17 -3.16 13.35
C LEU A 371 6.91 -3.32 14.85
N ILE A 372 5.86 -2.69 15.38
CA ILE A 372 5.48 -2.83 16.79
C ILE A 372 5.15 -4.29 17.11
N ILE A 373 4.41 -4.99 16.23
CA ILE A 373 4.14 -6.44 16.36
C ILE A 373 5.43 -7.24 16.37
N ARG A 374 6.36 -6.94 15.47
CA ARG A 374 7.66 -7.63 15.38
C ARG A 374 8.49 -7.42 16.65
N ASP A 375 8.56 -6.20 17.14
CA ASP A 375 9.29 -5.85 18.36
C ASP A 375 8.63 -6.49 19.59
N PHE A 376 7.29 -6.59 19.62
CA PHE A 376 6.55 -7.33 20.63
C PHE A 376 6.90 -8.83 20.64
N GLN A 377 6.89 -9.48 19.47
CA GLN A 377 7.27 -10.88 19.32
C GLN A 377 8.71 -11.11 19.80
N ASN A 378 9.64 -10.22 19.42
CA ASN A 378 11.03 -10.27 19.86
C ASN A 378 11.17 -10.10 21.38
N ALA A 379 10.46 -9.14 21.98
CA ALA A 379 10.47 -8.90 23.42
C ALA A 379 9.97 -10.10 24.24
N LEU A 380 9.05 -10.89 23.67
CA LEU A 380 8.54 -12.12 24.27
C LEU A 380 9.28 -13.40 23.80
N ARG A 381 10.36 -13.26 23.01
CA ARG A 381 11.14 -14.38 22.44
C ARG A 381 10.24 -15.37 21.67
N MET A 382 9.28 -14.83 20.93
CA MET A 382 8.34 -15.60 20.15
C MET A 382 8.90 -15.84 18.75
N THR A 383 8.97 -17.10 18.35
CA THR A 383 9.24 -17.52 16.97
C THR A 383 7.97 -18.16 16.41
N PHE A 384 7.57 -17.75 15.23
CA PHE A 384 6.46 -18.31 14.47
C PHE A 384 6.94 -18.67 13.07
#